data_AF-A0A6A4NP21-F1
#
_entry.id   AF-A0A6A4NP21-F1
#
_cell.length_a   1.000
_cell.length_b   1.000
_cell.length_c   1.000
_cell.angle_alpha   90.00
_cell.angle_beta   90.00
_cell.angle_gamma   90.00
#
_symmetry.space_group_name_H-M   'P 1'
#
loop_
_entity.id
_entity.type
_entity.pdbx_description
1 polymer ?
#
loop_
_entity_poly.entity_id
_entity_poly.type
_entity_poly.pdbx_seq_one_letter_code
_entity_poly.pdbx_strand_id
1 'polypeptide(L)'
;MVWSCFCILYTVLWLNGGPRCSSVAYGASEEIGPFRIRPDGNSLYLNPYAWNNLMNILFIDSPAGVGFHIRIKQQIYIHLVTRKQDHVYIRDLFFLTAAEDAYIFLINWFERFPQYKRREVYIAGESYADGHYVPQLAQLVYHKNKEVKNPTIDFKGFMVRL
;
A
#
# COMPACT_ATOMS: atom_id res chain seq x y z
N MET A 1 20.41 -32.96 -6.79
CA MET A 1 20.00 -31.66 -7.38
C MET A 1 18.99 -31.07 -6.41
N VAL A 2 19.48 -30.28 -5.45
CA VAL A 2 18.64 -29.71 -4.38
C VAL A 2 17.92 -28.52 -5.01
N TRP A 3 16.62 -28.67 -5.26
CA TRP A 3 15.77 -27.53 -5.54
C TRP A 3 15.68 -26.71 -4.27
N SER A 4 16.58 -25.74 -4.14
CA SER A 4 16.38 -24.62 -3.24
C SER A 4 15.10 -23.95 -3.71
N CYS A 5 13.98 -24.28 -3.08
CA CYS A 5 12.80 -23.44 -3.13
C CYS A 5 13.32 -22.06 -2.66
N PHE A 6 13.44 -21.10 -3.56
CA PHE A 6 13.59 -19.71 -3.17
C PHE A 6 12.31 -19.39 -2.41
N CYS A 7 12.29 -19.66 -1.11
CA CYS A 7 11.22 -19.25 -0.24
C CYS A 7 11.19 -17.74 -0.39
N ILE A 8 10.14 -17.21 -1.00
CA ILE A 8 9.99 -15.78 -1.15
C ILE A 8 9.92 -15.19 0.27
N LEU A 9 11.02 -14.57 0.73
CA LEU A 9 11.22 -14.21 2.14
C LEU A 9 10.68 -12.84 2.52
N TYR A 10 10.38 -11.99 1.54
CA TYR A 10 9.96 -10.61 1.78
C TYR A 10 8.61 -10.30 1.15
N THR A 11 7.94 -9.33 1.76
CA THR A 11 6.62 -8.82 1.38
C THR A 11 6.75 -7.35 1.03
N VAL A 12 6.27 -6.97 -0.14
CA VAL A 12 6.19 -5.58 -0.58
C VAL A 12 4.74 -5.13 -0.51
N LEU A 13 4.50 -4.10 0.28
CA LEU A 13 3.29 -3.30 0.16
C LEU A 13 3.43 -2.38 -1.05
N TRP A 14 2.50 -2.45 -2.00
CA TRP A 14 2.44 -1.56 -3.16
C TRP A 14 1.25 -0.58 -3.06
N LEU A 15 1.55 0.71 -3.23
CA LEU A 15 0.59 1.81 -3.22
C LEU A 15 0.72 2.64 -4.50
N ASN A 16 -0.34 2.75 -5.30
CA ASN A 16 -0.35 3.66 -6.44
C ASN A 16 -0.77 5.09 -6.06
N GLY A 17 -0.21 6.04 -6.79
CA GLY A 17 -0.39 7.48 -6.60
C GLY A 17 -1.21 8.21 -7.64
N GLY A 18 -1.14 9.55 -7.55
CA GLY A 18 -2.27 10.45 -7.80
C GLY A 18 -3.13 10.52 -6.54
N PRO A 19 -3.81 11.61 -6.17
CA PRO A 19 -4.81 11.47 -5.12
C PRO A 19 -5.92 10.58 -5.69
N ARG A 20 -6.02 9.34 -5.18
CA ARG A 20 -7.12 8.37 -5.39
C ARG A 20 -7.05 7.40 -6.58
N CYS A 21 -5.87 7.06 -7.09
CA CYS A 21 -5.76 5.97 -8.06
C CYS A 21 -5.71 4.61 -7.36
N SER A 22 -6.32 3.61 -7.97
CA SER A 22 -6.37 2.25 -7.41
C SER A 22 -5.06 1.50 -7.65
N SER A 23 -4.50 0.92 -6.58
CA SER A 23 -3.33 0.04 -6.67
C SER A 23 -3.63 -1.28 -7.35
N VAL A 24 -4.91 -1.68 -7.35
CA VAL A 24 -5.38 -2.84 -8.10
C VAL A 24 -5.50 -2.51 -9.60
N ALA A 25 -6.04 -1.34 -9.93
CA ALA A 25 -6.18 -0.91 -11.31
C ALA A 25 -4.81 -0.74 -11.99
N TYR A 26 -3.90 0.03 -11.39
CA TYR A 26 -2.59 0.31 -11.99
C TYR A 26 -1.55 -0.76 -11.62
N GLY A 27 -1.16 -0.81 -10.35
CA GLY A 27 -0.11 -1.70 -9.86
C GLY A 27 -0.33 -3.17 -10.24
N ALA A 28 -1.51 -3.71 -9.92
CA ALA A 28 -1.79 -5.13 -10.12
C ALA A 28 -2.11 -5.48 -11.58
N SER A 29 -2.78 -4.60 -12.32
CA SER A 29 -3.35 -4.95 -13.64
C SER A 29 -2.57 -4.36 -14.83
N GLU A 30 -1.82 -3.28 -14.64
CA GLU A 30 -1.14 -2.54 -15.71
C GLU A 30 0.37 -2.37 -15.50
N GLU A 31 0.89 -2.58 -14.28
CA GLU A 31 2.31 -2.39 -13.97
C GLU A 31 3.04 -3.67 -13.52
N ILE A 32 3.11 -3.96 -12.22
CA ILE A 32 4.03 -4.95 -11.66
C ILE A 32 3.34 -6.27 -11.28
N GLY A 33 2.02 -6.32 -11.36
CA GLY A 33 1.24 -7.50 -11.00
C GLY A 33 1.34 -8.67 -11.98
N PRO A 34 0.81 -9.83 -11.58
CA PRO A 34 0.94 -11.11 -12.29
C PRO A 34 0.18 -11.16 -13.62
N PHE A 35 -0.83 -10.31 -13.80
CA PHE A 35 -1.74 -10.39 -14.93
C PHE A 35 -1.86 -9.05 -15.66
N ARG A 36 -2.26 -9.16 -16.92
CA ARG A 36 -2.63 -8.06 -17.80
C ARG A 36 -4.00 -8.32 -18.39
N ILE A 37 -4.76 -7.24 -18.59
CA ILE A 37 -6.08 -7.29 -19.21
C ILE A 37 -5.89 -7.34 -20.73
N ARG A 38 -6.53 -8.28 -21.43
CA ARG A 38 -6.55 -8.31 -22.89
C ARG A 38 -7.41 -7.18 -23.46
N PRO A 39 -7.23 -6.79 -24.74
CA PRO A 39 -8.04 -5.74 -25.36
C PRO A 39 -9.56 -6.00 -25.35
N ASP A 40 -9.97 -7.27 -25.16
CA ASP A 40 -11.38 -7.67 -25.04
C ASP A 40 -12.03 -7.25 -23.71
N GLY A 41 -11.23 -6.81 -22.72
CA GLY A 41 -11.69 -6.47 -21.37
C GLY A 41 -12.18 -7.66 -20.54
N ASN A 42 -12.16 -8.88 -21.09
CA ASN A 42 -12.84 -10.06 -20.53
C ASN A 42 -11.88 -11.20 -20.19
N SER A 43 -10.62 -11.13 -20.64
CA SER A 43 -9.64 -12.17 -20.34
C SER A 43 -8.30 -11.60 -19.88
N LEU A 44 -7.55 -12.43 -19.14
CA LEU A 44 -6.24 -12.10 -18.60
C LEU A 44 -5.13 -12.87 -19.30
N TYR A 45 -3.93 -12.28 -19.37
CA TYR A 45 -2.69 -12.97 -19.74
C TYR A 45 -1.60 -12.72 -18.69
N LEU A 46 -0.65 -13.66 -18.57
CA LEU A 46 0.43 -13.57 -17.59
C LEU A 46 1.44 -12.48 -17.98
N ASN A 47 1.87 -11.72 -16.98
CA ASN A 47 3.00 -10.80 -17.10
C ASN A 47 4.32 -11.56 -16.81
N PRO A 48 5.21 -11.76 -17.80
CA PRO A 48 6.47 -12.49 -17.58
C PRO A 48 7.44 -11.73 -16.65
N TYR A 49 7.26 -10.42 -16.50
CA TYR A 49 8.09 -9.56 -15.64
C TYR A 49 7.39 -9.20 -14.32
N ALA A 50 6.40 -9.98 -13.92
CA ALA A 50 5.66 -9.73 -12.69
C ALA A 50 6.59 -9.81 -11.48
N TRP A 51 6.48 -8.80 -10.61
CA TRP A 51 7.31 -8.70 -9.42
C TRP A 51 7.04 -9.86 -8.45
N ASN A 52 5.85 -10.47 -8.51
CA ASN A 52 5.51 -11.59 -7.64
C ASN A 52 6.28 -12.89 -7.97
N ASN A 53 7.11 -12.88 -9.02
CA ASN A 53 8.08 -13.94 -9.29
C ASN A 53 9.23 -13.96 -8.26
N LEU A 54 9.48 -12.84 -7.56
CA LEU A 54 10.59 -12.67 -6.61
C LEU A 54 10.12 -12.33 -5.19
N MET A 55 8.91 -11.79 -5.02
CA MET A 55 8.38 -11.29 -3.74
C MET A 55 6.89 -11.50 -3.56
N ASN A 56 6.40 -11.43 -2.32
CA ASN A 56 4.95 -11.37 -2.10
C ASN A 56 4.54 -9.91 -2.23
N ILE A 57 3.50 -9.62 -3.01
CA ILE A 57 3.04 -8.24 -3.21
C ILE A 57 1.63 -8.10 -2.67
N LEU A 58 1.45 -7.06 -1.87
CA LEU A 58 0.15 -6.65 -1.35
C LEU A 58 -0.24 -5.33 -2.00
N PHE A 59 -1.20 -5.37 -2.92
CA PHE A 59 -1.78 -4.18 -3.53
C PHE A 59 -2.90 -3.65 -2.62
N ILE A 60 -2.80 -2.40 -2.18
CA ILE A 60 -3.81 -1.78 -1.31
C ILE A 60 -4.44 -0.59 -2.01
N ASP A 61 -5.77 -0.63 -2.17
CA ASP A 61 -6.56 0.55 -2.47
C ASP A 61 -6.71 1.40 -1.19
N SER A 62 -6.03 2.54 -1.18
CA SER A 62 -6.02 3.49 -0.06
C SER A 62 -5.94 4.92 -0.60
N PRO A 63 -6.57 5.91 0.05
CA PRO A 63 -7.45 5.80 1.23
C PRO A 63 -8.89 5.38 0.89
N ALA A 64 -9.79 5.39 1.87
CA ALA A 64 -11.19 5.04 1.66
C ALA A 64 -11.85 5.90 0.57
N GLY A 65 -12.54 5.24 -0.36
CA GLY A 65 -13.12 5.83 -1.57
C GLY A 65 -12.31 5.61 -2.84
N VAL A 66 -11.18 4.89 -2.77
CA VAL A 66 -10.34 4.51 -3.92
C VAL A 66 -10.64 3.08 -4.36
N GLY A 67 -10.79 2.86 -5.67
CA GLY A 67 -10.99 1.53 -6.25
C GLY A 67 -12.14 0.76 -5.60
N PHE A 68 -11.84 -0.41 -5.04
CA PHE A 68 -12.84 -1.23 -4.33
C PHE A 68 -13.01 -0.88 -2.85
N HIS A 69 -12.23 0.08 -2.33
CA HIS A 69 -12.36 0.55 -0.96
C HIS A 69 -13.61 1.43 -0.82
N ILE A 70 -14.78 0.79 -0.73
CA ILE A 70 -16.07 1.47 -0.63
C ILE A 70 -16.22 2.15 0.74
N ARG A 71 -16.54 3.43 0.74
CA ARG A 71 -16.85 4.20 1.96
C ARG A 71 -18.36 4.21 2.21
N ILE A 72 -18.85 3.39 3.15
CA ILE A 72 -20.29 3.23 3.45
C ILE A 72 -20.85 4.38 4.32
N LYS A 73 -20.00 5.17 4.99
CA LYS A 73 -20.43 6.36 5.77
C LYS A 73 -19.66 7.62 5.36
N GLN A 74 -20.39 8.60 4.83
CA GLN A 74 -19.95 10.00 4.70
C GLN A 74 -19.85 10.61 6.10
N GLN A 75 -18.76 10.40 6.83
CA GLN A 75 -18.56 11.11 8.08
C GLN A 75 -17.17 11.72 8.09
N ILE A 76 -17.19 13.06 8.11
CA ILE A 76 -16.15 13.99 8.59
C ILE A 76 -14.85 13.96 7.80
N TYR A 77 -14.81 14.67 6.68
CA TYR A 77 -13.63 15.45 6.26
C TYR A 77 -14.02 16.72 5.49
N ILE A 78 -15.30 16.82 5.07
CA ILE A 78 -15.79 17.87 4.17
C ILE A 78 -16.47 19.04 4.92
N HIS A 79 -16.58 19.02 6.25
CA HIS A 79 -17.28 20.05 7.01
C HIS A 79 -16.40 21.19 7.56
N LEU A 80 -15.13 21.29 7.14
CA LEU A 80 -14.22 22.36 7.59
C LEU A 80 -13.81 23.35 6.48
N VAL A 81 -14.43 23.28 5.30
CA VAL A 81 -14.05 24.15 4.18
C VAL A 81 -14.91 25.41 4.16
N THR A 82 -14.50 26.44 4.89
CA THR A 82 -15.04 27.80 4.69
C THR A 82 -13.98 28.89 4.48
N ARG A 83 -12.66 28.63 4.62
CA ARG A 83 -11.61 29.61 4.30
C ARG A 83 -10.41 29.03 3.54
N LYS A 84 -9.87 29.82 2.61
CA LYS A 84 -8.70 29.49 1.76
C LYS A 84 -7.43 29.14 2.55
N GLN A 85 -7.30 29.58 3.80
CA GLN A 85 -6.17 29.25 4.68
C GLN A 85 -6.21 27.81 5.23
N ASP A 86 -7.38 27.15 5.22
CA ASP A 86 -7.57 25.83 5.84
C ASP A 86 -7.18 24.67 4.90
N HIS A 87 -6.89 24.94 3.63
CA HIS A 87 -6.65 23.89 2.63
C HIS A 87 -5.35 23.12 2.83
N VAL A 88 -4.31 23.75 3.40
CA VAL A 88 -3.02 23.09 3.67
C VAL A 88 -3.16 22.14 4.86
N TYR A 89 -3.75 22.62 5.97
CA TYR A 89 -4.00 21.82 7.16
C TYR A 89 -4.89 20.59 6.89
N ILE A 90 -5.94 20.77 6.08
CA ILE A 90 -6.86 19.67 5.73
C ILE A 90 -6.17 18.61 4.85
N ARG A 91 -5.28 19.03 3.95
CA ARG A 91 -4.49 18.09 3.13
C ARG A 91 -3.56 17.26 4.01
N ASP A 92 -2.81 17.90 4.89
CA ASP A 92 -1.90 17.20 5.79
C ASP A 92 -2.65 16.21 6.71
N LEU A 93 -3.80 16.63 7.25
CA LEU A 93 -4.64 15.75 8.06
C LEU A 93 -5.16 14.55 7.25
N PHE A 94 -5.55 14.74 5.99
CA PHE A 94 -6.00 13.65 5.12
C PHE A 94 -4.89 12.62 4.87
N PHE A 95 -3.66 13.08 4.62
CA PHE A 95 -2.53 12.18 4.40
C PHE A 95 -2.12 11.44 5.68
N LEU A 96 -2.14 12.11 6.83
CA LEU A 96 -1.90 11.49 8.14
C LEU A 96 -2.92 10.39 8.43
N THR A 97 -4.21 10.67 8.25
CA THR A 97 -5.27 9.66 8.46
C THR A 97 -5.14 8.49 7.49
N ALA A 98 -4.79 8.74 6.23
CA ALA A 98 -4.58 7.67 5.27
C ALA A 98 -3.40 6.75 5.67
N ALA A 99 -2.32 7.32 6.23
CA ALA A 99 -1.20 6.55 6.75
C ALA A 99 -1.60 5.73 8.01
N GLU A 100 -2.37 6.31 8.92
CA GLU A 100 -2.91 5.60 10.09
C GLU A 100 -3.83 4.44 9.70
N ASP A 101 -4.76 4.67 8.78
CA ASP A 101 -5.67 3.63 8.27
C ASP A 101 -4.88 2.50 7.59
N ALA A 102 -3.86 2.84 6.78
CA ALA A 102 -2.99 1.86 6.15
C ALA A 102 -2.17 1.07 7.18
N TYR A 103 -1.67 1.71 8.23
CA TYR A 103 -0.98 1.04 9.33
C TYR A 103 -1.91 0.06 10.07
N ILE A 104 -3.12 0.49 10.42
CA ILE A 104 -4.12 -0.35 11.09
C ILE A 104 -4.48 -1.55 10.20
N PHE A 105 -4.67 -1.31 8.89
CA PHE A 105 -4.89 -2.38 7.92
C PHE A 105 -3.74 -3.39 7.95
N LEU A 106 -2.48 -2.93 7.89
CA LEU A 106 -1.32 -3.82 7.89
C LEU A 106 -1.26 -4.68 9.16
N ILE A 107 -1.45 -4.09 10.34
CA ILE A 107 -1.47 -4.84 11.60
C ILE A 107 -2.57 -5.92 11.54
N ASN A 108 -3.79 -5.56 11.16
CA ASN A 108 -4.90 -6.51 11.06
C ASN A 108 -4.66 -7.58 9.97
N TRP A 109 -4.00 -7.23 8.89
CA TRP A 109 -3.64 -8.15 7.82
C TRP A 109 -2.62 -9.18 8.32
N PHE A 110 -1.59 -8.75 9.05
CA PHE A 110 -0.62 -9.66 9.67
C PHE A 110 -1.26 -10.54 10.75
N GLU A 111 -2.22 -10.04 11.51
CA GLU A 111 -3.01 -10.86 12.43
C GLU A 111 -3.84 -11.93 11.71
N ARG A 112 -4.47 -11.57 10.58
CA ARG A 112 -5.24 -12.51 9.75
C ARG A 112 -4.34 -13.52 9.03
N PHE A 113 -3.16 -13.10 8.60
CA PHE A 113 -2.21 -13.90 7.84
C PHE A 113 -0.87 -14.04 8.59
N PRO A 114 -0.86 -14.78 9.72
CA PRO A 114 0.30 -14.88 10.61
C PRO A 114 1.54 -15.49 9.93
N GLN A 115 1.36 -16.23 8.83
CA GLN A 115 2.47 -16.80 8.04
C GLN A 115 3.41 -15.75 7.42
N TYR A 116 3.00 -14.48 7.40
CA TYR A 116 3.83 -13.37 6.90
C TYR A 116 4.47 -12.52 8.01
N LYS A 117 4.14 -12.69 9.30
CA LYS A 117 4.61 -11.84 10.43
C LYS A 117 6.13 -11.79 10.63
N ARG A 118 6.88 -12.76 10.11
CA ARG A 118 8.34 -12.84 10.24
C ARG A 118 9.08 -12.54 8.93
N ARG A 119 8.35 -12.09 7.92
CA ARG A 119 8.94 -11.73 6.63
C ARG A 119 9.38 -10.29 6.66
N GLU A 120 10.45 -10.02 5.95
CA GLU A 120 10.92 -8.66 5.76
C GLU A 120 9.87 -7.87 4.99
N VAL A 121 9.52 -6.68 5.49
CA VAL A 121 8.48 -5.84 4.90
C VAL A 121 9.11 -4.59 4.30
N TYR A 122 8.77 -4.35 3.04
CA TYR A 122 9.10 -3.12 2.32
C TYR A 122 7.83 -2.41 1.90
N ILE A 123 7.88 -1.08 1.84
CA ILE A 123 6.77 -0.25 1.35
C ILE A 123 7.23 0.39 0.04
N ALA A 124 6.49 0.19 -1.04
CA ALA A 124 6.79 0.73 -2.35
C ALA A 124 5.56 1.38 -2.97
N GLY A 125 5.76 2.25 -3.95
CA GLY A 125 4.68 2.81 -4.75
C GLY A 125 5.15 3.48 -6.02
N GLU A 126 4.21 4.16 -6.68
CA GLU A 126 4.45 5.07 -7.82
C GLU A 126 3.69 6.42 -7.66
N SER A 127 4.27 7.54 -8.13
CA SER A 127 3.61 8.85 -8.35
C SER A 127 3.28 9.68 -7.09
N TYR A 128 2.20 10.48 -7.08
CA TYR A 128 1.82 11.40 -5.98
C TYR A 128 1.57 10.67 -4.64
N ALA A 129 1.34 9.35 -4.66
CA ALA A 129 1.29 8.55 -3.44
C ALA A 129 2.66 8.43 -2.79
N ASP A 130 3.74 8.48 -3.56
CA ASP A 130 5.08 8.18 -3.08
C ASP A 130 5.79 9.37 -2.46
N GLY A 131 5.40 10.59 -2.83
CA GLY A 131 5.97 11.80 -2.22
C GLY A 131 5.44 12.05 -0.80
N HIS A 132 4.28 11.48 -0.46
CA HIS A 132 3.60 11.72 0.81
C HIS A 132 3.26 10.42 1.55
N TYR A 133 2.49 9.51 0.97
CA TYR A 133 1.95 8.34 1.67
C TYR A 133 3.04 7.32 2.03
N VAL A 134 3.93 6.98 1.10
CA VAL A 134 4.99 5.98 1.35
C VAL A 134 5.94 6.43 2.47
N PRO A 135 6.53 7.65 2.44
CA PRO A 135 7.37 8.15 3.53
C PRO A 135 6.63 8.31 4.85
N GLN A 136 5.38 8.81 4.83
CA GLN A 136 4.59 8.99 6.07
C GLN A 136 4.23 7.66 6.72
N LEU A 137 3.81 6.66 5.92
CA LEU A 137 3.55 5.32 6.43
C LEU A 137 4.82 4.65 6.94
N ALA A 138 5.94 4.77 6.20
CA ALA A 138 7.23 4.26 6.63
C ALA A 138 7.68 4.88 7.96
N GLN A 139 7.52 6.20 8.12
CA GLN A 139 7.82 6.91 9.36
C GLN A 139 6.93 6.42 10.51
N LEU A 140 5.62 6.28 10.28
CA LEU A 140 4.67 5.77 11.28
C LEU A 140 5.03 4.36 11.74
N VAL A 141 5.30 3.44 10.80
CA VAL A 141 5.73 2.06 11.09
C VAL A 141 7.02 2.07 11.90
N TYR A 142 8.01 2.86 11.50
CA TYR A 142 9.29 2.96 12.21
C TYR A 142 9.09 3.43 13.67
N HIS A 143 8.29 4.47 13.90
CA HIS A 143 8.02 4.95 15.25
C HIS A 143 7.27 3.92 16.10
N LYS A 144 6.23 3.29 15.54
CA LYS A 144 5.45 2.25 16.22
C LYS A 144 6.29 1.03 16.57
N ASN A 145 7.22 0.65 15.71
CA ASN A 145 8.13 -0.45 15.98
C ASN A 145 9.10 -0.17 17.13
N LYS A 146 9.48 1.09 17.38
CA LYS A 146 10.33 1.46 18.51
C LYS A 146 9.62 1.45 19.86
N GLU A 147 8.28 1.54 19.85
CA GLU A 147 7.45 1.52 21.06
C GLU A 147 7.25 0.10 21.62
N VAL A 148 7.61 -0.95 20.85
CA VAL A 148 7.36 -2.35 21.19
C VAL A 148 8.64 -3.19 21.11
N LYS A 149 8.80 -4.18 22.01
CA LYS A 149 9.98 -5.06 22.00
C LYS A 149 10.02 -6.03 20.83
N ASN A 150 8.85 -6.51 20.40
CA ASN A 150 8.69 -7.47 19.30
C ASN A 150 7.66 -6.92 18.31
N PRO A 151 8.08 -6.09 17.33
CA PRO A 151 7.16 -5.51 16.37
C PRO A 151 6.53 -6.57 15.47
N THR A 152 5.25 -6.38 15.13
CA THR A 152 4.51 -7.24 14.18
C THR A 152 5.04 -7.10 12.75
N ILE A 153 5.57 -5.92 12.40
CA ILE A 153 6.05 -5.57 11.07
C ILE A 153 7.58 -5.51 11.09
N ASP A 154 8.28 -6.46 10.46
CA ASP A 154 9.74 -6.40 10.30
C ASP A 154 10.13 -5.46 9.14
N PHE A 155 9.99 -4.16 9.39
CA PHE A 155 10.18 -3.12 8.38
C PHE A 155 11.67 -2.92 8.03
N LYS A 156 12.00 -3.05 6.74
CA LYS A 156 13.39 -2.90 6.24
C LYS A 156 13.65 -1.63 5.45
N GLY A 157 12.64 -1.07 4.80
CA GLY A 157 12.81 0.15 4.02
C GLY A 157 11.65 0.43 3.08
N PHE A 158 11.79 1.51 2.32
CA PHE A 158 10.80 1.91 1.35
C PHE A 158 11.44 2.28 0.02
N MET A 159 10.65 2.20 -1.05
CA MET A 159 11.04 2.59 -2.41
C MET A 159 10.01 3.59 -2.95
N VAL A 160 10.49 4.62 -3.64
CA VAL A 160 9.67 5.63 -4.30
C VAL A 160 10.04 5.63 -5.79
N ARG A 161 9.04 5.54 -6.67
CA ARG A 161 9.24 5.62 -8.12
C ARG A 161 8.61 6.92 -8.64
N LEU A 162 9.48 7.82 -9.10
CA LEU A 162 9.12 9.12 -9.68
C LEU A 162 8.70 8.99 -11.15
#